data_AF-A0A117M8T3-F1
#
_entry.id   AF-A0A117M8T3-F1
#
_cell.length_a   1.000
_cell.length_b   1.000
_cell.length_c   1.000
_cell.angle_alpha   90.00
_cell.angle_beta   90.00
_cell.angle_gamma   90.00
#
_symmetry.space_group_name_H-M   'P 1'
#
loop_
_entity.id
_entity.type
_entity.pdbx_description
1 polymer ?
#
loop_
_entity_poly.entity_id
_entity_poly.type
_entity_poly.pdbx_seq_one_letter_code
_entity_poly.pdbx_strand_id
1 'polypeptide(L)'
;MSIDSIRSQNKGFVLPVALILMAFSVTTLFAVGLMVQRTSNRLNSYSLLSDLRVTTNNLVEAATMVLASKWRTAEFDSSWDGYDEFKGFVSSRGGFEGTLWAELLSSLGNNENWWLLNNDSDFAAILGDAAFNDYSSKGAVVNLTDGKYSIVSWAEKGDVKRYSYGLATTESMTGKAALIFGETDRVFHEITTYIPNQGGPNATETIQGFGDLINGSATVVGTVTVSATDINLEQVFQYGLEANNVVPAYDDYNYTKTASDADLVFASILDQHLEWLDSLTRVATLTFPSPTLPVISEDHLIPVEPMDASAKDFTISFPTVNEIGPDDAGYFDLSYKDSKGEVFTIRIHEAEYQINLIIYGNLKVGNKTSDALKLSSVNGKYSITVVNGDIQINTHLIYGDFYVNLDEALKQGGVAMNQPIMTWSKVKELLGDFANRTDDDYLSLKTIGGDINVTYLIGNNGKATHGVRTVSGDLAAFPSGGSGGGFYFPELNDVVGVNNSTGHRAGQLFVFGSITARDFGTESQLSNIDNFFVSSPRSTMVEDTDMKRLVLIGLRAW
;
A
#
# COMPACT_ATOMS: atom_id res chain seq x y z
N MET A 1 15.10 65.14 93.66
CA MET A 1 15.84 64.45 92.58
C MET A 1 15.06 63.20 92.21
N SER A 2 14.96 62.93 90.92
CA SER A 2 14.28 61.81 90.25
C SER A 2 12.79 61.95 89.96
N ILE A 3 12.52 61.70 88.68
CA ILE A 3 11.34 61.86 87.85
C ILE A 3 10.66 60.47 87.77
N ASP A 4 9.33 60.36 87.74
CA ASP A 4 8.57 60.16 86.48
C ASP A 4 7.22 59.43 86.57
N SER A 5 6.39 59.84 85.61
CA SER A 5 5.19 59.21 85.02
C SER A 5 3.85 59.36 85.73
N ILE A 6 3.17 60.41 85.26
CA ILE A 6 1.72 60.64 85.30
C ILE A 6 1.00 59.49 84.59
N ARG A 7 0.02 58.89 85.27
CA ARG A 7 -0.89 57.88 84.73
C ARG A 7 -1.89 58.55 83.78
N SER A 8 -1.63 58.54 82.47
CA SER A 8 -2.58 59.06 81.48
C SER A 8 -3.74 58.07 81.27
N GLN A 9 -4.97 58.55 81.45
CA GLN A 9 -6.19 57.81 81.13
C GLN A 9 -6.46 57.90 79.61
N ASN A 10 -6.01 56.90 78.84
CA ASN A 10 -6.38 56.72 77.43
C ASN A 10 -7.45 55.62 77.25
N LYS A 11 -8.62 55.77 77.89
CA LYS A 11 -9.75 54.83 77.71
C LYS A 11 -10.81 55.25 76.67
N GLY A 12 -10.67 56.42 76.04
CA GLY A 12 -11.61 56.92 75.02
C GLY A 12 -11.29 56.52 73.56
N PHE A 13 -10.06 56.08 73.27
CA PHE A 13 -9.59 55.85 71.90
C PHE A 13 -9.58 54.38 71.45
N VAL A 14 -9.89 53.43 72.34
CA VAL A 14 -9.86 51.99 72.01
C VAL A 14 -11.05 51.58 71.15
N LEU A 15 -12.23 52.15 71.37
CA LEU A 15 -13.44 51.79 70.63
C LEU A 15 -13.39 52.24 69.16
N PRO A 16 -12.99 53.48 68.81
CA PRO A 16 -12.87 53.91 67.42
C PRO A 16 -11.78 53.13 66.67
N VAL A 17 -10.64 52.85 67.32
CA VAL A 17 -9.54 52.06 66.72
C VAL A 17 -9.96 50.61 66.49
N ALA A 18 -10.69 50.01 67.43
CA ALA A 18 -11.23 48.65 67.25
C ALA A 18 -12.29 48.59 66.13
N LEU A 19 -13.14 49.61 66.00
CA LEU A 19 -14.11 49.72 64.91
C LEU A 19 -13.44 49.91 63.55
N ILE A 20 -12.40 50.74 63.46
CA ILE A 20 -11.61 50.92 62.23
C ILE A 20 -10.90 49.61 61.86
N LEU A 21 -10.31 48.91 62.83
CA LEU A 21 -9.66 47.62 62.58
C LEU A 21 -10.65 46.52 62.18
N MET A 22 -11.85 46.48 62.77
CA MET A 22 -12.91 45.56 62.35
C MET A 22 -13.41 45.89 60.95
N ALA A 23 -13.69 47.16 60.64
CA ALA A 23 -14.13 47.58 59.31
C ALA A 23 -13.06 47.29 58.25
N PHE A 24 -11.79 47.53 58.56
CA PHE A 24 -10.67 47.20 57.69
C PHE A 24 -10.58 45.68 57.47
N SER A 25 -10.62 44.89 58.54
CA SER A 25 -10.56 43.42 58.46
C SER A 25 -11.72 42.83 57.65
N VAL A 26 -12.94 43.34 57.83
CA VAL A 26 -14.12 42.91 57.05
C VAL A 26 -13.97 43.30 55.58
N THR A 27 -13.48 44.51 55.29
CA THR A 27 -13.26 44.97 53.91
C THR A 27 -12.17 44.14 53.22
N THR A 28 -11.07 43.83 53.91
CA THR A 28 -10.01 42.96 53.39
C THR A 28 -10.51 41.54 53.17
N LEU A 29 -11.28 40.96 54.10
CA LEU A 29 -11.88 39.63 53.93
C LEU A 29 -12.85 39.58 52.75
N PHE A 30 -13.67 40.60 52.55
CA PHE A 30 -14.54 40.71 51.37
C PHE A 30 -13.74 40.84 50.07
N ALA A 31 -12.69 41.67 50.06
CA ALA A 31 -11.84 41.85 48.89
C ALA A 31 -11.09 40.55 48.52
N VAL A 32 -10.56 39.83 49.51
CA VAL A 32 -9.91 38.51 49.32
C VAL A 32 -10.92 37.48 48.84
N GLY A 33 -12.12 37.42 49.42
CA GLY A 33 -13.19 36.51 48.97
C GLY A 33 -13.57 36.75 47.50
N LEU A 34 -13.71 38.01 47.09
CA LEU A 34 -13.99 38.38 45.70
C LEU A 34 -12.82 38.01 44.76
N MET A 35 -11.56 38.16 45.20
CA MET A 35 -10.39 37.76 44.41
C MET A 35 -10.26 36.23 44.26
N VAL A 36 -10.55 35.47 45.33
CA VAL A 36 -10.55 34.01 45.31
C VAL A 36 -11.67 33.49 44.41
N GLN A 37 -12.88 34.04 44.52
CA GLN A 37 -14.01 33.68 43.65
C GLN A 37 -13.73 33.99 42.18
N ARG A 38 -13.15 35.17 41.87
CA ARG A 38 -12.74 35.53 40.51
C ARG A 38 -11.66 34.60 39.96
N THR A 39 -10.68 34.22 40.79
CA THR A 39 -9.60 33.30 40.40
C THR A 39 -10.13 31.89 40.18
N SER A 40 -11.00 31.40 41.08
CA SER A 40 -11.63 30.08 40.95
C SER A 40 -12.52 29.99 39.71
N ASN A 41 -13.34 31.00 39.43
CA ASN A 41 -14.15 31.05 38.21
C ASN A 41 -13.28 31.06 36.95
N ARG A 42 -12.15 31.80 36.97
CA ARG A 42 -11.18 31.78 35.85
C ARG A 42 -10.53 30.41 35.68
N LEU A 43 -10.09 29.77 36.76
CA LEU A 43 -9.49 28.44 36.72
C LEU A 43 -10.47 27.38 36.20
N ASN A 44 -11.72 27.40 36.68
CA ASN A 44 -12.76 26.50 36.19
C ASN A 44 -13.07 26.74 34.72
N SER A 45 -13.10 28.01 34.28
CA SER A 45 -13.28 28.34 32.86
C SER A 45 -12.10 27.86 32.01
N TYR A 46 -10.86 27.98 32.50
CA TYR A 46 -9.69 27.47 31.77
C TYR A 46 -9.65 25.95 31.71
N SER A 47 -10.03 25.27 32.80
CA SER A 47 -10.17 23.81 32.81
C SER A 47 -11.20 23.35 31.79
N LEU A 48 -12.40 23.97 31.81
CA LEU A 48 -13.46 23.65 30.85
C LEU A 48 -13.02 23.87 29.40
N LEU A 49 -12.35 24.99 29.12
CA LEU A 49 -11.83 25.28 27.78
C LEU A 49 -10.74 24.30 27.36
N SER A 50 -9.89 23.89 28.29
CA SER A 50 -8.85 22.89 28.05
C SER A 50 -9.47 21.53 27.73
N ASP A 51 -10.44 21.08 28.52
CA ASP A 51 -11.14 19.81 28.34
C ASP A 51 -11.82 19.76 26.98
N LEU A 52 -12.59 20.82 26.65
CA LEU A 52 -13.26 20.93 25.35
C LEU A 52 -12.26 20.89 24.19
N ARG A 53 -11.12 21.59 24.31
CA ARG A 53 -10.07 21.60 23.28
C ARG A 53 -9.43 20.23 23.07
N VAL A 54 -9.13 19.52 24.15
CA VAL A 54 -8.55 18.17 24.10
C VAL A 54 -9.56 17.22 23.47
N THR A 55 -10.81 17.27 23.91
CA THR A 55 -11.87 16.42 23.37
C THR A 55 -12.11 16.66 21.89
N THR A 56 -12.24 17.90 21.43
CA THR A 56 -12.43 18.16 19.99
C THR A 56 -11.23 17.69 19.17
N ASN A 57 -10.00 17.80 19.67
CA ASN A 57 -8.82 17.25 18.99
C ASN A 57 -8.86 15.72 18.86
N ASN A 58 -9.15 15.03 19.97
CA ASN A 58 -9.25 13.57 19.96
C ASN A 58 -10.37 13.11 18.99
N LEU A 59 -11.45 13.89 18.86
CA LEU A 59 -12.51 13.61 17.88
C LEU A 59 -12.05 13.82 16.43
N VAL A 60 -11.13 14.75 16.14
CA VAL A 60 -10.51 14.88 14.80
C VAL A 60 -9.64 13.65 14.50
N GLU A 61 -8.85 13.18 15.47
CA GLU A 61 -8.02 11.98 15.31
C GLU A 61 -8.88 10.73 15.09
N ALA A 62 -9.92 10.54 15.90
CA ALA A 62 -10.90 9.47 15.74
C ALA A 62 -11.61 9.52 14.38
N ALA A 63 -12.02 10.72 13.95
CA ALA A 63 -12.61 10.92 12.63
C ALA A 63 -11.63 10.58 11.49
N THR A 64 -10.35 10.90 11.67
CA THR A 64 -9.29 10.55 10.72
C THR A 64 -9.12 9.03 10.64
N MET A 65 -9.19 8.31 11.77
CA MET A 65 -9.11 6.85 11.78
C MET A 65 -10.26 6.20 11.01
N VAL A 66 -11.49 6.69 11.20
CA VAL A 66 -12.67 6.20 10.47
C VAL A 66 -12.60 6.57 8.98
N LEU A 67 -12.08 7.75 8.67
CA LEU A 67 -11.83 8.15 7.28
C LEU A 67 -10.73 7.29 6.63
N ALA A 68 -9.66 6.93 7.35
CA ALA A 68 -8.57 6.14 6.82
C ALA A 68 -9.00 4.74 6.36
N SER A 69 -10.04 4.15 6.98
CA SER A 69 -10.59 2.86 6.55
C SER A 69 -11.62 2.96 5.41
N LYS A 70 -12.14 4.16 5.11
CA LYS A 70 -13.27 4.35 4.20
C LYS A 70 -13.05 5.40 3.11
N TRP A 71 -11.91 6.10 3.06
CA TRP A 71 -11.70 7.26 2.17
C TRP A 71 -11.88 6.97 0.67
N ARG A 72 -11.68 5.71 0.23
CA ARG A 72 -11.89 5.31 -1.17
C ARG A 72 -13.35 5.09 -1.54
N THR A 73 -14.20 4.81 -0.55
CA THR A 73 -15.59 4.36 -0.74
C THR A 73 -16.62 5.25 -0.04
N ALA A 74 -16.16 6.21 0.77
CA ALA A 74 -17.02 7.14 1.49
C ALA A 74 -17.76 8.05 0.50
N GLU A 75 -19.08 8.14 0.68
CA GLU A 75 -19.93 9.05 -0.09
C GLU A 75 -20.00 10.41 0.61
N PHE A 76 -19.70 11.46 -0.14
CA PHE A 76 -19.76 12.85 0.31
C PHE A 76 -20.96 13.53 -0.36
N ASP A 77 -22.16 13.15 0.03
CA ASP A 77 -23.41 13.55 -0.62
C ASP A 77 -24.33 14.40 0.28
N SER A 78 -23.94 14.59 1.54
CA SER A 78 -24.78 15.20 2.56
C SER A 78 -24.46 16.68 2.76
N SER A 79 -25.41 17.39 3.36
CA SER A 79 -25.23 18.74 3.90
C SER A 79 -25.06 18.69 5.42
N TRP A 80 -24.30 19.63 5.98
CA TRP A 80 -24.12 19.78 7.41
C TRP A 80 -24.76 21.06 7.95
N ASP A 81 -25.90 20.93 8.64
CA ASP A 81 -26.64 22.06 9.21
C ASP A 81 -25.83 22.94 10.19
N GLY A 82 -24.75 22.39 10.76
CA GLY A 82 -23.86 23.12 11.68
C GLY A 82 -22.79 23.99 10.99
N TYR A 83 -22.70 23.95 9.66
CA TYR A 83 -21.62 24.61 8.92
C TYR A 83 -21.59 26.14 9.09
N ASP A 84 -22.75 26.80 8.99
CA ASP A 84 -22.84 28.26 9.14
C ASP A 84 -22.49 28.72 10.57
N GLU A 85 -22.89 27.94 11.57
CA GLU A 85 -22.55 28.19 12.98
C GLU A 85 -21.04 28.07 13.20
N PHE A 86 -20.42 27.00 12.66
CA PHE A 86 -18.98 26.78 12.72
C PHE A 86 -18.19 27.88 12.01
N LYS A 87 -18.58 28.21 10.77
CA LYS A 87 -17.95 29.28 9.99
C LYS A 87 -18.04 30.61 10.72
N GLY A 88 -19.21 30.95 11.27
CA GLY A 88 -19.41 32.15 12.07
C GLY A 88 -18.52 32.17 13.32
N PHE A 89 -18.43 31.04 14.03
CA PHE A 89 -17.59 30.89 15.22
C PHE A 89 -16.11 31.12 14.93
N VAL A 90 -15.55 30.48 13.89
CA VAL A 90 -14.13 30.63 13.52
C VAL A 90 -13.85 32.00 12.95
N SER A 91 -14.72 32.52 12.09
CA SER A 91 -14.56 33.85 11.47
C SER A 91 -14.66 34.99 12.48
N SER A 92 -15.36 34.79 13.60
CA SER A 92 -15.47 35.77 14.69
C SER A 92 -14.20 35.91 15.54
N ARG A 93 -13.20 35.05 15.33
CA ARG A 93 -11.91 35.16 16.03
C ARG A 93 -11.17 36.39 15.51
N GLY A 94 -10.94 37.35 16.41
CA GLY A 94 -10.41 38.67 16.05
C GLY A 94 -9.05 38.61 15.36
N GLY A 95 -8.81 39.56 14.45
CA GLY A 95 -7.54 39.75 13.75
C GLY A 95 -7.51 39.12 12.35
N PHE A 96 -6.32 39.11 11.75
CA PHE A 96 -6.09 38.61 10.39
C PHE A 96 -6.31 37.10 10.25
N GLU A 97 -6.11 36.35 11.35
CA GLU A 97 -6.36 34.90 11.38
C GLU A 97 -7.82 34.56 11.07
N GLY A 98 -8.79 35.28 11.66
CA GLY A 98 -10.22 35.07 11.38
C GLY A 98 -10.58 35.30 9.92
N THR A 99 -9.97 36.31 9.28
CA THR A 99 -10.16 36.59 7.84
C THR A 99 -9.67 35.44 6.96
N LEU A 100 -8.48 34.89 7.25
CA LEU A 100 -7.90 33.78 6.48
C LEU A 100 -8.73 32.50 6.62
N TRP A 101 -9.23 32.20 7.83
CA TRP A 101 -10.12 31.06 8.03
C TRP A 101 -11.47 31.27 7.35
N ALA A 102 -12.03 32.48 7.36
CA ALA A 102 -13.26 32.77 6.64
C ALA A 102 -13.11 32.52 5.13
N GLU A 103 -11.96 32.87 4.56
CA GLU A 103 -11.63 32.62 3.15
C GLU A 103 -11.48 31.11 2.86
N LEU A 104 -10.66 30.39 3.64
CA LEU A 104 -10.49 28.94 3.52
C LEU A 104 -11.82 28.20 3.65
N LEU A 105 -12.62 28.51 4.68
CA LEU A 105 -13.90 27.85 4.89
C LEU A 105 -14.85 28.15 3.72
N SER A 106 -14.86 29.37 3.19
CA SER A 106 -15.66 29.69 2.00
C SER A 106 -15.30 28.86 0.76
N SER A 107 -14.07 28.32 0.66
CA SER A 107 -13.69 27.42 -0.43
C SER A 107 -14.13 25.95 -0.25
N LEU A 108 -14.57 25.54 0.94
CA LEU A 108 -15.06 24.16 1.20
C LEU A 108 -16.48 23.89 0.67
N GLY A 109 -17.01 24.79 -0.17
CA GLY A 109 -18.33 24.66 -0.78
C GLY A 109 -19.48 25.19 0.09
N ASN A 110 -20.64 25.42 -0.56
CA ASN A 110 -21.87 25.95 0.03
C ASN A 110 -22.66 24.87 0.77
N ASN A 111 -22.08 24.27 1.81
CA ASN A 111 -22.71 23.20 2.59
C ASN A 111 -23.04 21.92 1.79
N GLU A 112 -22.20 21.60 0.81
CA GLU A 112 -22.28 20.41 -0.03
C GLU A 112 -21.03 19.54 0.17
N ASN A 113 -21.09 18.27 -0.21
CA ASN A 113 -19.99 17.31 -0.11
C ASN A 113 -19.52 16.99 1.32
N TRP A 114 -20.45 16.90 2.27
CA TRP A 114 -20.16 16.48 3.64
C TRP A 114 -20.49 15.02 3.86
N TRP A 115 -19.71 14.38 4.73
CA TRP A 115 -19.98 13.09 5.33
C TRP A 115 -20.16 13.27 6.84
N LEU A 116 -21.37 12.99 7.33
CA LEU A 116 -21.73 13.12 8.74
C LEU A 116 -21.31 11.87 9.51
N LEU A 117 -20.12 11.88 10.13
CA LEU A 117 -19.56 10.72 10.82
C LEU A 117 -20.40 10.24 12.00
N ASN A 118 -21.21 11.11 12.62
CA ASN A 118 -22.10 10.71 13.71
C ASN A 118 -23.09 9.60 13.31
N ASN A 119 -23.38 9.44 12.03
CA ASN A 119 -24.25 8.38 11.51
C ASN A 119 -23.47 7.10 11.16
N ASP A 120 -22.14 7.15 11.11
CA ASP A 120 -21.28 5.99 10.89
C ASP A 120 -21.16 5.16 12.17
N SER A 121 -21.31 3.84 12.05
CA SER A 121 -21.31 2.93 13.21
C SER A 121 -19.99 2.94 13.98
N ASP A 122 -18.87 3.06 13.29
CA ASP A 122 -17.54 2.96 13.91
C ASP A 122 -17.24 4.23 14.70
N PHE A 123 -17.60 5.39 14.16
CA PHE A 123 -17.48 6.66 14.87
C PHE A 123 -18.51 6.80 16.01
N ALA A 124 -19.74 6.33 15.81
CA ALA A 124 -20.78 6.34 16.84
C ALA A 124 -20.36 5.50 18.07
N ALA A 125 -19.66 4.38 17.87
CA ALA A 125 -19.11 3.58 18.95
C ALA A 125 -18.07 4.37 19.78
N ILE A 126 -17.19 5.14 19.13
CA ILE A 126 -16.22 6.02 19.81
C ILE A 126 -16.93 7.08 20.64
N LEU A 127 -17.97 7.71 20.11
CA LEU A 127 -18.77 8.70 20.84
C LEU A 127 -19.49 8.11 22.06
N GLY A 128 -19.71 6.79 22.09
CA GLY A 128 -20.32 6.05 23.19
C GLY A 128 -19.38 5.74 24.36
N ASP A 129 -18.08 6.03 24.24
CA ASP A 129 -17.11 5.81 25.32
C ASP A 129 -17.37 6.71 26.54
N ALA A 130 -17.07 6.20 27.74
CA ALA A 130 -17.24 6.92 29.00
C ALA A 130 -16.53 8.27 29.04
N ALA A 131 -15.42 8.42 28.32
CA ALA A 131 -14.66 9.66 28.18
C ALA A 131 -15.48 10.81 27.56
N PHE A 132 -16.57 10.51 26.84
CA PHE A 132 -17.39 11.52 26.16
C PHE A 132 -18.79 11.74 26.78
N ASN A 133 -19.10 11.09 27.91
CA ASN A 133 -20.41 11.16 28.55
C ASN A 133 -20.77 12.55 29.09
N ASP A 134 -19.77 13.32 29.51
CA ASP A 134 -19.96 14.65 30.10
C ASP A 134 -20.32 15.75 29.09
N TYR A 135 -20.35 15.43 27.79
CA TYR A 135 -20.61 16.37 26.70
C TYR A 135 -22.06 16.28 26.21
N SER A 136 -22.74 17.42 26.27
CA SER A 136 -24.15 17.60 25.85
C SER A 136 -24.35 17.53 24.34
N SER A 137 -23.34 17.94 23.56
CA SER A 137 -23.28 17.82 22.10
C SER A 137 -21.86 17.47 21.69
N LYS A 138 -21.70 16.55 20.73
CA LYS A 138 -20.40 16.12 20.23
C LYS A 138 -20.52 15.45 18.86
N GLY A 139 -19.46 15.53 18.06
CA GLY A 139 -19.43 14.86 16.78
C GLY A 139 -18.29 15.30 15.88
N ALA A 140 -18.27 14.74 14.67
CA ALA A 140 -17.39 15.15 13.60
C ALA A 140 -18.05 15.01 12.23
N VAL A 141 -17.54 15.78 11.27
CA VAL A 141 -17.90 15.72 9.85
C VAL A 141 -16.65 15.80 9.00
N VAL A 142 -16.71 15.24 7.79
CA VAL A 142 -15.62 15.31 6.81
C VAL A 142 -16.16 15.91 5.52
N ASN A 143 -15.42 16.83 4.92
CA ASN A 143 -15.68 17.35 3.57
C ASN A 143 -14.56 16.95 2.63
N LEU A 144 -14.90 16.57 1.40
CA LEU A 144 -13.95 16.28 0.33
C LEU A 144 -13.94 17.43 -0.68
N THR A 145 -12.80 18.10 -0.82
CA THR A 145 -12.60 19.15 -1.84
C THR A 145 -11.20 19.00 -2.45
N ASP A 146 -11.10 18.89 -3.78
CA ASP A 146 -9.83 18.80 -4.53
C ASP A 146 -8.84 17.75 -3.99
N GLY A 147 -9.34 16.56 -3.63
CA GLY A 147 -8.51 15.46 -3.11
C GLY A 147 -7.99 15.65 -1.68
N LYS A 148 -8.50 16.66 -0.97
CA LYS A 148 -8.19 16.93 0.44
C LYS A 148 -9.44 16.73 1.29
N TYR A 149 -9.22 16.25 2.51
CA TYR A 149 -10.26 15.95 3.48
C TYR A 149 -10.21 16.95 4.63
N SER A 150 -11.25 17.77 4.73
CA SER A 150 -11.44 18.74 5.81
C SER A 150 -12.30 18.14 6.90
N ILE A 151 -11.72 17.90 8.06
CA ILE A 151 -12.38 17.26 9.21
C ILE A 151 -12.76 18.35 10.21
N VAL A 152 -14.03 18.44 10.59
CA VAL A 152 -14.49 19.37 11.62
C VAL A 152 -15.10 18.58 12.76
N SER A 153 -14.62 18.78 13.97
CA SER A 153 -15.21 18.20 15.18
C SER A 153 -15.76 19.28 16.11
N TRP A 154 -16.72 18.91 16.95
CA TRP A 154 -17.26 19.77 17.99
C TRP A 154 -17.53 19.03 19.30
N ALA A 155 -17.52 19.77 20.39
CA ALA A 155 -17.94 19.31 21.71
C ALA A 155 -18.55 20.47 22.49
N GLU A 156 -19.52 20.17 23.36
CA GLU A 156 -20.24 21.15 24.17
C GLU A 156 -20.41 20.67 25.62
N LYS A 157 -19.92 21.48 26.57
CA LYS A 157 -20.03 21.23 28.01
C LYS A 157 -20.31 22.55 28.73
N GLY A 158 -21.35 22.57 29.55
CA GLY A 158 -21.76 23.77 30.30
C GLY A 158 -22.10 24.96 29.40
N ASP A 159 -22.89 24.73 28.34
CA ASP A 159 -23.32 25.72 27.34
C ASP A 159 -22.17 26.41 26.58
N VAL A 160 -20.96 25.82 26.62
CA VAL A 160 -19.80 26.27 25.85
C VAL A 160 -19.48 25.23 24.80
N LYS A 161 -19.70 25.58 23.52
CA LYS A 161 -19.33 24.78 22.36
C LYS A 161 -17.99 25.21 21.80
N ARG A 162 -17.16 24.24 21.43
CA ARG A 162 -15.83 24.42 20.84
C ARG A 162 -15.71 23.56 19.59
N TYR A 163 -14.79 23.94 18.72
CA TYR A 163 -14.54 23.27 17.45
C TYR A 163 -13.05 22.99 17.28
N SER A 164 -12.74 21.90 16.59
CA SER A 164 -11.42 21.65 16.02
C SER A 164 -11.55 21.37 14.52
N TYR A 165 -10.50 21.70 13.79
CA TYR A 165 -10.34 21.47 12.36
C TYR A 165 -9.09 20.63 12.12
N GLY A 166 -9.26 19.53 11.39
CA GLY A 166 -8.20 18.72 10.84
C GLY A 166 -8.15 18.85 9.32
N LEU A 167 -6.94 18.83 8.76
CA LEU A 167 -6.74 18.68 7.32
C LEU A 167 -6.01 17.37 7.09
N ALA A 168 -6.64 16.46 6.34
CA ALA A 168 -6.04 15.23 5.89
C ALA A 168 -5.91 15.23 4.36
N THR A 169 -4.90 14.54 3.86
CA THR A 169 -4.67 14.35 2.42
C THR A 169 -4.23 12.92 2.17
N THR A 170 -4.46 12.42 0.97
CA THR A 170 -3.84 11.19 0.52
C THR A 170 -2.41 11.48 0.08
N GLU A 171 -1.44 10.82 0.68
CA GLU A 171 -0.04 10.81 0.25
C GLU A 171 0.20 9.52 -0.56
N SER A 172 0.69 9.64 -1.79
CA SER A 172 1.17 8.48 -2.54
C SER A 172 2.37 7.89 -1.82
N MET A 173 2.29 6.62 -1.44
CA MET A 173 3.47 5.94 -0.90
C MET A 173 4.49 5.78 -2.03
N THR A 174 5.75 6.12 -1.77
CA THR A 174 6.84 5.87 -2.71
C THR A 174 6.99 4.36 -2.94
N GLY A 175 6.69 3.90 -4.15
CA GLY A 175 6.85 2.50 -4.59
C GLY A 175 5.51 1.80 -4.87
N LYS A 176 5.50 0.91 -5.87
CA LYS A 176 4.33 0.08 -6.19
C LYS A 176 4.05 -0.94 -5.09
N ALA A 177 2.77 -1.29 -4.93
CA ALA A 177 2.38 -2.43 -4.08
C ALA A 177 3.09 -3.71 -4.55
N ALA A 178 3.60 -4.49 -3.60
CA ALA A 178 4.20 -5.79 -3.91
C ALA A 178 3.14 -6.79 -4.40
N LEU A 179 1.93 -6.72 -3.82
CA LEU A 179 0.80 -7.51 -4.30
C LEU A 179 -0.54 -6.80 -4.15
N ILE A 180 -1.42 -7.03 -5.12
CA ILE A 180 -2.84 -6.70 -5.08
C ILE A 180 -3.61 -7.92 -5.57
N PHE A 181 -4.29 -8.61 -4.67
CA PHE A 181 -5.12 -9.77 -5.00
C PHE A 181 -6.60 -9.49 -4.76
N GLY A 182 -7.46 -10.07 -5.61
CA GLY A 182 -8.89 -10.15 -5.33
C GLY A 182 -9.12 -11.23 -4.27
N GLU A 183 -8.94 -12.48 -4.67
CA GLU A 183 -9.04 -13.67 -3.83
C GLU A 183 -7.78 -14.53 -3.94
N THR A 184 -7.51 -15.31 -2.89
CA THR A 184 -6.36 -16.23 -2.85
C THR A 184 -6.65 -17.42 -1.95
N ASP A 185 -6.30 -18.62 -2.43
CA ASP A 185 -6.33 -19.84 -1.62
C ASP A 185 -5.04 -20.03 -0.81
N ARG A 186 -4.07 -19.10 -0.90
CA ARG A 186 -2.79 -19.24 -0.19
C ARG A 186 -3.01 -19.11 1.30
N VAL A 187 -2.58 -20.12 2.06
CA VAL A 187 -2.35 -19.99 3.49
C VAL A 187 -0.97 -19.37 3.70
N PHE A 188 -0.93 -18.18 4.29
CA PHE A 188 0.31 -17.47 4.57
C PHE A 188 0.98 -17.98 5.85
N HIS A 189 2.29 -18.17 5.81
CA HIS A 189 3.08 -18.73 6.90
C HIS A 189 4.19 -17.79 7.33
N GLU A 190 4.42 -17.66 8.64
CA GLU A 190 5.63 -17.04 9.17
C GLU A 190 6.84 -17.93 8.90
N ILE A 191 7.96 -17.31 8.54
CA ILE A 191 9.18 -18.01 8.20
C ILE A 191 9.78 -18.64 9.46
N THR A 192 9.86 -19.97 9.46
CA THR A 192 10.56 -20.69 10.53
C THR A 192 11.98 -21.01 10.10
N THR A 193 12.93 -20.87 11.04
CA THR A 193 14.34 -21.14 10.78
C THR A 193 14.97 -21.97 11.90
N TYR A 194 16.05 -22.68 11.58
CA TYR A 194 16.89 -23.37 12.56
C TYR A 194 18.37 -23.09 12.28
N ILE A 195 19.20 -23.20 13.31
CA ILE A 195 20.66 -23.12 13.16
C ILE A 195 21.21 -24.55 13.08
N PRO A 196 21.84 -24.95 11.96
CA PRO A 196 22.38 -26.30 11.84
C PRO A 196 23.52 -26.55 12.83
N ASN A 197 23.39 -27.60 13.65
CA ASN A 197 24.41 -27.98 14.64
C ASN A 197 25.80 -28.29 14.03
N GLN A 198 25.87 -28.58 12.71
CA GLN A 198 27.11 -28.96 12.01
C GLN A 198 27.93 -27.76 11.50
N GLY A 199 27.42 -26.52 11.56
CA GLY A 199 28.09 -25.33 11.00
C GLY A 199 29.11 -24.64 11.92
N GLY A 200 29.24 -25.09 13.18
CA GLY A 200 30.12 -24.45 14.16
C GLY A 200 29.66 -23.01 14.53
N PRO A 201 30.56 -22.16 15.06
CA PRO A 201 30.21 -20.81 15.55
C PRO A 201 29.77 -19.82 14.46
N ASN A 202 29.88 -20.19 13.17
CA ASN A 202 29.46 -19.37 12.02
C ASN A 202 28.24 -19.98 11.30
N ALA A 203 27.52 -20.91 11.93
CA ALA A 203 26.31 -21.49 11.35
C ALA A 203 25.25 -20.41 11.12
N THR A 204 24.70 -20.36 9.92
CA THR A 204 23.66 -19.41 9.53
C THR A 204 22.27 -20.03 9.66
N GLU A 205 21.28 -19.19 9.91
CA GLU A 205 19.86 -19.59 9.98
C GLU A 205 19.43 -20.20 8.65
N THR A 206 18.91 -21.42 8.71
CA THR A 206 18.39 -22.17 7.58
C THR A 206 16.87 -22.22 7.65
N ILE A 207 16.20 -21.94 6.53
CA ILE A 207 14.74 -21.98 6.41
C ILE A 207 14.24 -23.40 6.62
N GLN A 208 13.13 -23.55 7.34
CA GLN A 208 12.48 -24.81 7.61
C GLN A 208 11.02 -24.77 7.14
N GLY A 209 10.65 -25.67 6.23
CA GLY A 209 9.26 -25.81 5.78
C GLY A 209 8.71 -24.54 5.10
N PHE A 210 7.46 -24.21 5.44
CA PHE A 210 6.73 -23.10 4.85
C PHE A 210 7.21 -21.74 5.38
N GLY A 211 7.05 -20.70 4.56
CA GLY A 211 7.33 -19.35 5.01
C GLY A 211 7.24 -18.32 3.90
N ASP A 212 6.59 -17.19 4.21
CA ASP A 212 6.28 -16.13 3.29
C ASP A 212 6.89 -14.81 3.72
N LEU A 213 7.34 -14.02 2.73
CA LEU A 213 7.79 -12.65 2.98
C LEU A 213 7.40 -11.74 1.83
N ILE A 214 6.54 -10.77 2.14
CA ILE A 214 6.10 -9.70 1.26
C ILE A 214 6.79 -8.41 1.69
N ASN A 215 7.88 -8.09 1.01
CA ASN A 215 8.69 -6.89 1.19
C ASN A 215 8.16 -5.75 0.30
N GLY A 216 6.97 -5.26 0.65
CA GLY A 216 6.29 -4.12 0.03
C GLY A 216 4.84 -4.07 0.52
N SER A 217 4.07 -3.09 0.06
CA SER A 217 2.66 -2.98 0.46
C SER A 217 1.83 -4.11 -0.14
N ALA A 218 0.86 -4.63 0.62
CA ALA A 218 0.06 -5.79 0.25
C ALA A 218 -1.43 -5.52 0.44
N THR A 219 -2.21 -5.77 -0.61
CA THR A 219 -3.68 -5.74 -0.57
C THR A 219 -4.25 -7.08 -1.00
N VAL A 220 -5.14 -7.66 -0.21
CA VAL A 220 -5.95 -8.82 -0.60
C VAL A 220 -7.41 -8.44 -0.33
N VAL A 221 -8.15 -8.07 -1.36
CA VAL A 221 -9.51 -7.54 -1.22
C VAL A 221 -10.42 -8.53 -0.48
N GLY A 222 -10.22 -9.83 -0.73
CA GLY A 222 -10.93 -10.93 -0.09
C GLY A 222 -10.37 -11.35 1.27
N THR A 223 -10.52 -12.65 1.57
CA THR A 223 -10.05 -13.25 2.83
C THR A 223 -8.57 -13.61 2.75
N VAL A 224 -7.79 -13.23 3.75
CA VAL A 224 -6.42 -13.72 3.95
C VAL A 224 -6.45 -14.88 4.95
N THR A 225 -5.97 -16.05 4.53
CA THR A 225 -5.80 -17.19 5.43
C THR A 225 -4.36 -17.26 5.93
N VAL A 226 -4.16 -17.41 7.24
CA VAL A 226 -2.85 -17.54 7.88
C VAL A 226 -2.76 -18.85 8.68
N SER A 227 -1.53 -19.32 8.89
CA SER A 227 -1.30 -20.67 9.42
C SER A 227 -1.68 -20.86 10.89
N ALA A 228 -1.67 -19.80 11.70
CA ALA A 228 -1.94 -19.87 13.13
C ALA A 228 -2.47 -18.53 13.69
N THR A 229 -3.19 -18.59 14.81
CA THR A 229 -3.74 -17.40 15.50
C THR A 229 -2.65 -16.48 16.07
N ASP A 230 -1.49 -17.03 16.44
CA ASP A 230 -0.36 -16.32 17.04
C ASP A 230 0.72 -15.89 16.03
N ILE A 231 0.44 -16.05 14.73
CA ILE A 231 1.34 -15.61 13.66
C ILE A 231 1.61 -14.11 13.75
N ASN A 232 2.86 -13.69 13.53
CA ASN A 232 3.18 -12.29 13.40
C ASN A 232 2.98 -11.81 11.96
N LEU A 233 1.87 -11.12 11.70
CA LEU A 233 1.58 -10.58 10.36
C LEU A 233 2.66 -9.63 9.84
N GLU A 234 3.36 -8.89 10.69
CA GLU A 234 4.42 -7.97 10.27
C GLU A 234 5.69 -8.69 9.81
N GLN A 235 5.87 -9.96 10.20
CA GLN A 235 6.95 -10.79 9.68
C GLN A 235 6.63 -11.35 8.28
N VAL A 236 5.35 -11.46 7.93
CA VAL A 236 4.90 -11.89 6.60
C VAL A 236 4.72 -10.68 5.67
N PHE A 237 4.03 -9.63 6.14
CA PHE A 237 3.70 -8.40 5.41
C PHE A 237 4.42 -7.21 6.06
N GLN A 238 5.67 -6.95 5.66
CA GLN A 238 6.54 -5.99 6.35
C GLN A 238 6.05 -4.53 6.33
N TYR A 239 5.21 -4.18 5.36
CA TYR A 239 4.70 -2.81 5.18
C TYR A 239 3.18 -2.74 5.41
N GLY A 240 2.65 -3.72 6.15
CA GLY A 240 1.23 -3.83 6.46
C GLY A 240 0.43 -4.56 5.39
N LEU A 241 -0.78 -4.94 5.80
CA LEU A 241 -1.75 -5.67 5.00
C LEU A 241 -3.06 -4.88 4.96
N GLU A 242 -3.65 -4.73 3.78
CA GLU A 242 -5.06 -4.37 3.61
C GLU A 242 -5.85 -5.62 3.21
N ALA A 243 -6.87 -5.99 3.99
CA ALA A 243 -7.71 -7.15 3.70
C ALA A 243 -9.13 -7.05 4.25
N ASN A 244 -10.08 -7.81 3.71
CA ASN A 244 -11.45 -7.85 4.27
C ASN A 244 -11.47 -8.52 5.63
N ASN A 245 -10.76 -9.63 5.75
CA ASN A 245 -10.62 -10.36 6.99
C ASN A 245 -9.38 -11.25 6.93
N VAL A 246 -8.82 -11.51 8.11
CA VAL A 246 -7.75 -12.48 8.31
C VAL A 246 -8.32 -13.67 9.10
N VAL A 247 -8.03 -14.90 8.65
CA VAL A 247 -8.53 -16.15 9.24
C VAL A 247 -7.34 -17.07 9.56
N PRO A 248 -7.28 -17.70 10.76
CA PRO A 248 -8.25 -17.64 11.85
C PRO A 248 -8.33 -16.24 12.47
N ALA A 249 -9.52 -15.82 12.91
CA ALA A 249 -9.69 -14.49 13.51
C ALA A 249 -8.93 -14.39 14.83
N TYR A 250 -8.20 -13.29 15.01
CA TYR A 250 -7.49 -12.96 16.25
C TYR A 250 -7.57 -11.44 16.49
N ASP A 251 -7.83 -11.04 17.73
CA ASP A 251 -8.15 -9.66 18.07
C ASP A 251 -6.94 -8.72 17.98
N ASP A 252 -5.71 -9.22 18.12
CA ASP A 252 -4.50 -8.39 18.13
C ASP A 252 -3.82 -8.28 16.75
N TYR A 253 -4.44 -8.78 15.68
CA TYR A 253 -3.87 -8.61 14.34
C TYR A 253 -3.87 -7.13 13.92
N ASN A 254 -2.68 -6.65 13.53
CA ASN A 254 -2.49 -5.31 13.00
C ASN A 254 -2.61 -5.32 11.47
N TYR A 255 -3.80 -5.00 10.95
CA TYR A 255 -4.04 -4.85 9.51
C TYR A 255 -5.15 -3.82 9.23
N THR A 256 -5.18 -3.30 8.00
CA THR A 256 -6.23 -2.38 7.55
C THR A 256 -7.39 -3.17 6.99
N LYS A 257 -8.59 -2.98 7.53
CA LYS A 257 -9.79 -3.65 7.05
C LYS A 257 -10.36 -2.92 5.82
N THR A 258 -10.60 -3.67 4.73
CA THR A 258 -11.27 -3.15 3.53
C THR A 258 -12.58 -3.90 3.29
N ALA A 259 -13.64 -3.20 2.85
CA ALA A 259 -14.92 -3.85 2.51
C ALA A 259 -15.21 -3.72 1.01
N SER A 260 -14.16 -3.49 0.22
CA SER A 260 -14.27 -3.24 -1.21
C SER A 260 -14.66 -4.52 -1.95
N ASP A 261 -15.47 -4.39 -2.98
CA ASP A 261 -15.76 -5.51 -3.89
C ASP A 261 -14.59 -5.71 -4.85
N ALA A 262 -14.11 -6.95 -4.98
CA ALA A 262 -12.95 -7.27 -5.81
C ALA A 262 -13.19 -6.95 -7.30
N ASP A 263 -14.39 -7.17 -7.84
CA ASP A 263 -14.70 -6.78 -9.23
C ASP A 263 -14.57 -5.27 -9.43
N LEU A 264 -15.06 -4.47 -8.48
CA LEU A 264 -14.98 -3.01 -8.58
C LEU A 264 -13.54 -2.49 -8.48
N VAL A 265 -12.72 -3.06 -7.57
CA VAL A 265 -11.31 -2.69 -7.43
C VAL A 265 -10.56 -2.98 -8.72
N PHE A 266 -10.71 -4.18 -9.28
CA PHE A 266 -10.00 -4.57 -10.50
C PHE A 266 -10.52 -3.84 -11.74
N ALA A 267 -11.82 -3.52 -11.82
CA ALA A 267 -12.36 -2.66 -12.86
C ALA A 267 -11.73 -1.26 -12.81
N SER A 268 -11.60 -0.67 -11.62
CA SER A 268 -10.99 0.65 -11.47
C SER A 268 -9.50 0.67 -11.86
N ILE A 269 -8.74 -0.37 -11.51
CA ILE A 269 -7.31 -0.44 -11.90
C ILE A 269 -7.19 -0.70 -13.41
N LEU A 270 -8.08 -1.52 -13.99
CA LEU A 270 -8.13 -1.73 -15.43
C LEU A 270 -8.45 -0.41 -16.17
N ASP A 271 -9.41 0.36 -15.69
CA ASP A 271 -9.78 1.65 -16.30
C ASP A 271 -8.59 2.62 -16.30
N GLN A 272 -7.84 2.70 -15.20
CA GLN A 272 -6.60 3.51 -15.14
C GLN A 272 -5.57 3.05 -16.18
N HIS A 273 -5.37 1.73 -16.32
CA HIS A 273 -4.46 1.18 -17.32
C HIS A 273 -4.93 1.45 -18.76
N LEU A 274 -6.24 1.41 -19.01
CA LEU A 274 -6.81 1.74 -20.32
C LEU A 274 -6.66 3.23 -20.64
N GLU A 275 -6.90 4.11 -19.67
CA GLU A 275 -6.66 5.55 -19.81
C GLU A 275 -5.19 5.85 -20.12
N TRP A 276 -4.26 5.17 -19.44
CA TRP A 276 -2.83 5.27 -19.72
C TRP A 276 -2.51 4.81 -21.16
N LEU A 277 -3.03 3.66 -21.60
CA LEU A 277 -2.82 3.18 -22.98
C LEU A 277 -3.37 4.15 -24.03
N ASP A 278 -4.51 4.79 -23.76
CA ASP A 278 -5.13 5.76 -24.65
C ASP A 278 -4.40 7.12 -24.67
N SER A 279 -3.61 7.41 -23.63
CA SER A 279 -2.73 8.59 -23.60
C SER A 279 -1.51 8.47 -24.52
N LEU A 280 -1.13 7.24 -24.90
CA LEU A 280 0.02 6.96 -25.76
C LEU A 280 -0.30 7.15 -27.25
N THR A 281 0.68 7.64 -28.00
CA THR A 281 0.58 7.82 -29.46
C THR A 281 0.77 6.48 -30.17
N ARG A 282 -0.31 5.94 -30.77
CA ARG A 282 -0.23 4.69 -31.56
C ARG A 282 0.56 4.88 -32.85
N VAL A 283 1.61 4.08 -33.03
CA VAL A 283 2.39 4.02 -34.29
C VAL A 283 1.86 2.96 -35.25
N ALA A 284 2.51 2.82 -36.41
CA ALA A 284 2.18 1.80 -37.39
C ALA A 284 2.28 0.38 -36.77
N THR A 285 1.25 -0.44 -37.01
CA THR A 285 1.17 -1.83 -36.54
C THR A 285 2.34 -2.65 -37.07
N LEU A 286 3.01 -3.37 -36.18
CA LEU A 286 4.00 -4.37 -36.55
C LEU A 286 3.31 -5.58 -37.18
N THR A 287 3.62 -5.84 -38.45
CA THR A 287 2.97 -6.90 -39.25
C THR A 287 3.95 -7.99 -39.65
N PHE A 288 3.52 -9.25 -39.56
CA PHE A 288 4.25 -10.41 -40.05
C PHE A 288 3.75 -10.78 -41.46
N PRO A 289 4.59 -11.35 -42.35
CA PRO A 289 5.87 -12.04 -42.12
C PRO A 289 7.13 -11.17 -42.25
N SER A 290 6.99 -9.89 -42.62
CA SER A 290 8.11 -8.96 -42.84
C SER A 290 8.08 -7.83 -41.81
N PRO A 291 8.30 -8.15 -40.51
CA PRO A 291 8.22 -7.16 -39.45
C PRO A 291 9.27 -6.08 -39.67
N THR A 292 8.85 -4.82 -39.68
CA THR A 292 9.74 -3.66 -39.69
C THR A 292 9.37 -2.81 -38.49
N LEU A 293 10.35 -2.54 -37.62
CA LEU A 293 10.10 -1.71 -36.45
C LEU A 293 9.77 -0.28 -36.90
N PRO A 294 8.65 0.31 -36.44
CA PRO A 294 8.36 1.71 -36.70
C PRO A 294 9.36 2.62 -35.98
N VAL A 295 9.44 3.88 -36.42
CA VAL A 295 10.17 4.91 -35.67
C VAL A 295 9.40 5.20 -34.38
N ILE A 296 10.05 5.03 -33.23
CA ILE A 296 9.44 5.18 -31.90
C ILE A 296 10.06 6.33 -31.09
N SER A 297 9.26 6.88 -30.18
CA SER A 297 9.64 7.85 -29.12
C SER A 297 9.01 7.43 -27.79
N GLU A 298 9.30 8.17 -26.73
CA GLU A 298 8.92 7.87 -25.34
C GLU A 298 7.42 7.61 -25.12
N ASP A 299 6.55 8.32 -25.82
CA ASP A 299 5.10 8.25 -25.70
C ASP A 299 4.44 7.31 -26.72
N HIS A 300 5.23 6.56 -27.50
CA HIS A 300 4.71 5.72 -28.56
C HIS A 300 4.25 4.35 -28.06
N LEU A 301 3.13 3.87 -28.63
CA LEU A 301 2.60 2.52 -28.43
C LEU A 301 2.66 1.74 -29.76
N ILE A 302 3.36 0.60 -29.76
CA ILE A 302 3.51 -0.28 -30.92
C ILE A 302 2.40 -1.35 -30.90
N PRO A 303 1.44 -1.33 -31.84
CA PRO A 303 0.46 -2.39 -31.97
C PRO A 303 1.07 -3.61 -32.67
N VAL A 304 0.80 -4.81 -32.17
CA VAL A 304 1.23 -6.08 -32.77
C VAL A 304 0.01 -6.97 -32.98
N GLU A 305 -0.26 -7.32 -34.23
CA GLU A 305 -1.42 -8.12 -34.63
C GLU A 305 -0.98 -9.42 -35.32
N PRO A 306 -1.73 -10.53 -35.12
CA PRO A 306 -1.43 -11.80 -35.75
C PRO A 306 -1.73 -11.71 -37.24
N MET A 307 -0.86 -12.30 -38.07
CA MET A 307 -1.04 -12.35 -39.51
C MET A 307 -2.26 -13.20 -39.92
N ASP A 308 -2.56 -14.25 -39.15
CA ASP A 308 -3.65 -15.19 -39.38
C ASP A 308 -4.50 -15.31 -38.12
N ALA A 309 -5.83 -15.21 -38.26
CA ALA A 309 -6.78 -15.35 -37.15
C ALA A 309 -6.68 -16.71 -36.43
N SER A 310 -6.17 -17.75 -37.09
CA SER A 310 -5.98 -19.09 -36.54
C SER A 310 -4.67 -19.27 -35.75
N ALA A 311 -3.69 -18.37 -35.92
CA ALA A 311 -2.41 -18.41 -35.22
C ALA A 311 -2.22 -17.11 -34.44
N LYS A 312 -2.48 -17.15 -33.12
CA LYS A 312 -2.46 -15.97 -32.23
C LYS A 312 -1.31 -15.98 -31.23
N ASP A 313 -0.37 -16.91 -31.37
CA ASP A 313 0.71 -17.09 -30.40
C ASP A 313 1.95 -16.29 -30.80
N PHE A 314 2.36 -15.37 -29.91
CA PHE A 314 3.63 -14.67 -29.97
C PHE A 314 4.60 -15.24 -28.95
N THR A 315 5.89 -15.10 -29.20
CA THR A 315 6.95 -15.50 -28.26
C THR A 315 7.95 -14.37 -28.12
N ILE A 316 8.20 -13.93 -26.89
CA ILE A 316 9.30 -13.03 -26.55
C ILE A 316 10.43 -13.85 -25.94
N SER A 317 11.64 -13.66 -26.44
CA SER A 317 12.85 -14.28 -25.91
C SER A 317 13.82 -13.20 -25.48
N PHE A 318 13.97 -13.06 -24.17
CA PHE A 318 15.08 -12.31 -23.58
C PHE A 318 16.38 -13.12 -23.68
N PRO A 319 17.52 -12.45 -23.86
CA PRO A 319 18.84 -13.08 -23.89
C PRO A 319 19.15 -13.76 -22.56
N THR A 320 20.09 -14.71 -22.58
CA THR A 320 20.60 -15.31 -21.34
C THR A 320 21.36 -14.27 -20.53
N VAL A 321 21.37 -14.40 -19.20
CA VAL A 321 22.35 -13.67 -18.38
C VAL A 321 23.78 -13.92 -18.88
N ASN A 322 24.60 -12.87 -18.90
CA ASN A 322 25.96 -12.85 -19.46
C ASN A 322 26.10 -13.12 -20.97
N GLU A 323 25.00 -13.25 -21.73
CA GLU A 323 25.06 -13.38 -23.19
C GLU A 323 25.32 -12.03 -23.89
N ILE A 324 24.83 -10.94 -23.30
CA ILE A 324 25.10 -9.58 -23.73
C ILE A 324 26.35 -9.08 -23.00
N GLY A 325 27.29 -8.46 -23.72
CA GLY A 325 28.44 -7.81 -23.10
C GLY A 325 28.01 -6.57 -22.30
N PRO A 326 28.82 -6.10 -21.33
CA PRO A 326 28.48 -4.95 -20.49
C PRO A 326 28.29 -3.63 -21.26
N ASP A 327 28.83 -3.52 -22.48
CA ASP A 327 28.72 -2.34 -23.34
C ASP A 327 27.72 -2.53 -24.51
N ASP A 328 27.11 -3.72 -24.62
CA ASP A 328 26.19 -4.05 -25.70
C ASP A 328 24.76 -3.62 -25.33
N ALA A 329 24.03 -3.04 -26.28
CA ALA A 329 22.65 -2.62 -26.04
C ALA A 329 21.74 -3.84 -25.74
N GLY A 330 20.95 -3.71 -24.67
CA GLY A 330 19.88 -4.62 -24.31
C GLY A 330 18.88 -4.84 -25.46
N TYR A 331 18.21 -5.99 -25.45
CA TYR A 331 17.18 -6.31 -26.43
C TYR A 331 16.31 -7.49 -25.99
N PHE A 332 15.18 -7.68 -26.69
CA PHE A 332 14.49 -8.96 -26.76
C PHE A 332 14.10 -9.29 -28.20
N ASP A 333 13.96 -10.58 -28.50
CA ASP A 333 13.49 -11.07 -29.79
C ASP A 333 11.98 -11.37 -29.71
N LEU A 334 11.18 -10.74 -30.58
CA LEU A 334 9.76 -11.00 -30.75
C LEU A 334 9.54 -11.91 -31.96
N SER A 335 8.96 -13.08 -31.71
CA SER A 335 8.67 -14.09 -32.72
C SER A 335 7.18 -14.35 -32.87
N TYR A 336 6.76 -14.62 -34.10
CA TYR A 336 5.42 -15.08 -34.47
C TYR A 336 5.54 -16.39 -35.26
N LYS A 337 4.72 -17.38 -34.92
CA LYS A 337 4.64 -18.65 -35.64
C LYS A 337 3.30 -18.73 -36.37
N ASP A 338 3.34 -18.85 -37.69
CA ASP A 338 2.12 -18.92 -38.50
C ASP A 338 1.45 -20.30 -38.45
N SER A 339 0.29 -20.42 -39.11
CA SER A 339 -0.48 -21.66 -39.20
C SER A 339 0.22 -22.78 -39.98
N LYS A 340 1.24 -22.48 -40.79
CA LYS A 340 2.08 -23.44 -41.51
C LYS A 340 3.31 -23.87 -40.71
N GLY A 341 3.57 -23.20 -39.58
CA GLY A 341 4.68 -23.44 -38.69
C GLY A 341 5.96 -22.68 -39.07
N GLU A 342 5.90 -21.73 -39.99
CA GLU A 342 6.99 -20.80 -40.28
C GLU A 342 7.11 -19.81 -39.12
N VAL A 343 8.36 -19.49 -38.74
CA VAL A 343 8.65 -18.59 -37.62
C VAL A 343 9.31 -17.32 -38.15
N PHE A 344 8.72 -16.19 -37.80
CA PHE A 344 9.21 -14.85 -38.15
C PHE A 344 9.65 -14.14 -36.88
N THR A 345 10.83 -13.51 -36.90
CA THR A 345 11.42 -12.88 -35.72
C THR A 345 11.90 -11.47 -36.04
N ILE A 346 11.68 -10.54 -35.10
CA ILE A 346 12.29 -9.21 -35.10
C ILE A 346 12.96 -8.97 -33.75
N ARG A 347 14.09 -8.27 -33.77
CA ARG A 347 14.78 -7.82 -32.56
C ARG A 347 14.32 -6.41 -32.19
N ILE A 348 13.95 -6.24 -30.92
CA ILE A 348 13.61 -4.94 -30.34
C ILE A 348 14.73 -4.60 -29.36
N HIS A 349 15.53 -3.60 -29.73
CA HIS A 349 16.61 -3.08 -28.90
C HIS A 349 16.05 -2.16 -27.83
N GLU A 350 16.75 -2.07 -26.69
CA GLU A 350 16.44 -1.10 -25.65
C GLU A 350 16.54 0.33 -26.17
N ALA A 351 15.89 1.24 -25.44
CA ALA A 351 15.94 2.67 -25.66
C ALA A 351 16.10 3.39 -24.33
N GLU A 352 16.46 4.68 -24.35
CA GLU A 352 16.54 5.51 -23.13
C GLU A 352 15.19 5.65 -22.41
N TYR A 353 14.10 5.43 -23.14
CA TYR A 353 12.71 5.47 -22.68
C TYR A 353 12.05 4.09 -22.70
N GLN A 354 10.90 3.97 -22.03
CA GLN A 354 10.11 2.75 -22.01
C GLN A 354 9.51 2.44 -23.39
N ILE A 355 9.73 1.21 -23.88
CA ILE A 355 9.12 0.74 -25.13
C ILE A 355 7.78 0.08 -24.79
N ASN A 356 6.68 0.66 -25.31
CA ASN A 356 5.33 0.19 -25.05
C ASN A 356 4.81 -0.65 -26.23
N LEU A 357 4.37 -1.88 -25.94
CA LEU A 357 3.77 -2.79 -26.90
C LEU A 357 2.36 -3.19 -26.47
N ILE A 358 1.45 -3.27 -27.44
CA ILE A 358 0.14 -3.91 -27.27
C ILE A 358 0.01 -5.07 -28.25
N ILE A 359 -0.16 -6.29 -27.73
CA ILE A 359 -0.20 -7.54 -28.50
C ILE A 359 -1.63 -8.10 -28.45
N TYR A 360 -2.24 -8.30 -29.62
CA TYR A 360 -3.56 -8.92 -29.74
C TYR A 360 -3.44 -10.43 -29.96
N GLY A 361 -3.42 -11.22 -28.88
CA GLY A 361 -3.22 -12.67 -28.95
C GLY A 361 -2.69 -13.23 -27.65
N ASN A 362 -1.99 -14.37 -27.69
CA ASN A 362 -1.31 -14.95 -26.55
C ASN A 362 0.19 -14.61 -26.61
N LEU A 363 0.82 -14.47 -25.46
CA LEU A 363 2.26 -14.24 -25.34
C LEU A 363 2.93 -15.38 -24.57
N LYS A 364 4.06 -15.86 -25.08
CA LYS A 364 4.97 -16.76 -24.37
C LYS A 364 6.28 -16.04 -24.10
N VAL A 365 6.72 -16.00 -22.85
CA VAL A 365 8.04 -15.48 -22.47
C VAL A 365 8.98 -16.68 -22.29
N GLY A 366 9.92 -16.83 -23.22
CA GLY A 366 10.72 -18.05 -23.39
C GLY A 366 10.01 -19.11 -24.23
N ASN A 367 10.79 -19.93 -24.94
CA ASN A 367 10.29 -20.91 -25.90
C ASN A 367 10.03 -22.27 -25.23
N LYS A 368 9.14 -23.10 -25.80
CA LYS A 368 8.90 -24.49 -25.35
C LYS A 368 10.11 -25.43 -25.51
N THR A 369 11.20 -24.97 -26.11
CA THR A 369 12.46 -25.71 -26.25
C THR A 369 13.61 -25.10 -25.44
N SER A 370 13.39 -23.98 -24.75
CA SER A 370 14.42 -23.41 -23.87
C SER A 370 14.55 -24.26 -22.60
N ASP A 371 15.74 -24.28 -22.01
CA ASP A 371 15.95 -24.91 -20.72
C ASP A 371 15.12 -24.17 -19.66
N ALA A 372 14.18 -24.85 -19.00
CA ALA A 372 13.31 -24.25 -17.98
C ALA A 372 14.10 -23.67 -16.80
N LEU A 373 15.35 -24.13 -16.62
CA LEU A 373 16.29 -23.68 -15.61
C LEU A 373 16.98 -22.36 -16.01
N LYS A 374 16.94 -21.97 -17.28
CA LYS A 374 17.71 -20.83 -17.82
C LYS A 374 17.25 -19.52 -17.16
N LEU A 375 18.22 -18.66 -16.85
CA LEU A 375 18.00 -17.29 -16.42
C LEU A 375 17.99 -16.38 -17.65
N SER A 376 16.82 -15.82 -17.94
CA SER A 376 16.62 -14.81 -18.98
C SER A 376 16.77 -13.42 -18.38
N SER A 377 17.61 -12.61 -19.02
CA SER A 377 18.01 -11.28 -18.58
C SER A 377 17.12 -10.22 -19.23
N VAL A 378 16.36 -9.50 -18.42
CA VAL A 378 15.61 -8.33 -18.85
C VAL A 378 16.57 -7.14 -18.83
N ASN A 379 16.99 -6.70 -20.01
CA ASN A 379 17.90 -5.57 -20.20
C ASN A 379 17.19 -4.50 -21.04
N GLY A 380 16.83 -3.39 -20.41
CA GLY A 380 16.01 -2.31 -20.97
C GLY A 380 14.65 -2.14 -20.27
N LYS A 381 13.88 -1.16 -20.74
CA LYS A 381 12.56 -0.78 -20.21
C LYS A 381 11.45 -1.19 -21.17
N TYR A 382 10.65 -2.16 -20.78
CA TYR A 382 9.59 -2.72 -21.63
C TYR A 382 8.26 -2.75 -20.90
N SER A 383 7.20 -2.27 -21.56
CA SER A 383 5.82 -2.44 -21.10
C SER A 383 5.01 -3.13 -22.17
N ILE A 384 4.53 -4.33 -21.86
CA ILE A 384 3.84 -5.20 -22.82
C ILE A 384 2.45 -5.50 -22.26
N THR A 385 1.44 -5.01 -22.97
CA THR A 385 0.04 -5.35 -22.71
C THR A 385 -0.44 -6.39 -23.73
N VAL A 386 -1.04 -7.47 -23.24
CA VAL A 386 -1.68 -8.50 -24.04
C VAL A 386 -3.19 -8.35 -23.93
N VAL A 387 -3.90 -8.38 -25.05
CA VAL A 387 -5.35 -8.20 -25.09
C VAL A 387 -6.02 -9.46 -25.62
N ASN A 388 -7.03 -9.95 -24.90
CA ASN A 388 -7.80 -11.15 -25.23
C ASN A 388 -6.94 -12.41 -25.39
N GLY A 389 -5.93 -12.58 -24.52
CA GLY A 389 -5.13 -13.79 -24.49
C GLY A 389 -4.18 -13.86 -23.30
N ASP A 390 -3.60 -15.04 -23.11
CA ASP A 390 -2.84 -15.36 -21.92
C ASP A 390 -1.36 -14.98 -22.07
N ILE A 391 -0.70 -14.75 -20.93
CA ILE A 391 0.75 -14.64 -20.84
C ILE A 391 1.28 -15.91 -20.18
N GLN A 392 2.14 -16.64 -20.87
CA GLN A 392 2.82 -17.82 -20.34
C GLN A 392 4.29 -17.50 -20.08
N ILE A 393 4.74 -17.60 -18.84
CA ILE A 393 6.14 -17.41 -18.45
C ILE A 393 6.80 -18.78 -18.34
N ASN A 394 7.74 -19.05 -19.25
CA ASN A 394 8.40 -20.34 -19.37
C ASN A 394 9.79 -20.38 -18.73
N THR A 395 10.46 -19.24 -18.64
CA THR A 395 11.84 -19.12 -18.17
C THR A 395 11.93 -18.41 -16.82
N HIS A 396 13.06 -18.49 -16.13
CA HIS A 396 13.31 -17.57 -15.02
C HIS A 396 13.57 -16.18 -15.60
N LEU A 397 12.91 -15.17 -15.07
CA LEU A 397 13.13 -13.77 -15.45
C LEU A 397 13.88 -13.07 -14.32
N ILE A 398 14.98 -12.42 -14.67
CA ILE A 398 15.76 -11.58 -13.76
C ILE A 398 16.18 -10.31 -14.48
N TYR A 399 16.23 -9.18 -13.78
CA TYR A 399 16.80 -7.96 -14.34
C TYR A 399 18.31 -8.12 -14.53
N GLY A 400 18.85 -7.60 -15.64
CA GLY A 400 20.25 -7.76 -15.99
C GLY A 400 21.18 -7.16 -14.94
N ASP A 401 20.82 -5.97 -14.45
CA ASP A 401 21.51 -5.27 -13.37
C ASP A 401 21.45 -5.97 -11.99
N PHE A 402 20.47 -6.86 -11.76
CA PHE A 402 20.24 -7.52 -10.47
C PHE A 402 20.69 -8.99 -10.43
N TYR A 403 21.04 -9.56 -11.58
CA TYR A 403 21.43 -10.97 -11.69
C TYR A 403 22.60 -11.34 -10.75
N VAL A 404 23.58 -10.46 -10.56
CA VAL A 404 24.78 -10.75 -9.75
C VAL A 404 24.41 -11.04 -8.30
N ASN A 405 23.52 -10.25 -7.70
CA ASN A 405 23.05 -10.47 -6.33
C ASN A 405 22.34 -11.84 -6.20
N LEU A 406 21.55 -12.22 -7.21
CA LEU A 406 20.89 -13.53 -7.24
C LEU A 406 21.90 -14.68 -7.37
N ASP A 407 22.87 -14.57 -8.28
CA ASP A 407 23.90 -15.62 -8.48
C ASP A 407 24.78 -15.81 -7.24
N GLU A 408 25.16 -14.70 -6.58
CA GLU A 408 25.90 -14.74 -5.32
C GLU A 408 25.12 -15.45 -4.20
N ALA A 409 23.80 -15.20 -4.12
CA ALA A 409 22.93 -15.87 -3.16
C ALA A 409 22.78 -17.37 -3.44
N LEU A 410 22.74 -17.76 -4.71
CA LEU A 410 22.64 -19.16 -5.16
C LEU A 410 23.98 -19.92 -5.07
N LYS A 411 25.11 -19.21 -5.14
CA LYS A 411 26.48 -19.80 -5.25
C LYS A 411 26.62 -20.75 -6.44
N GLN A 412 25.89 -20.50 -7.52
CA GLN A 412 25.87 -21.38 -8.70
C GLN A 412 26.83 -20.94 -9.81
N GLY A 413 27.29 -19.68 -9.80
CA GLY A 413 28.28 -19.18 -10.76
C GLY A 413 27.79 -19.27 -12.21
N GLY A 414 26.48 -19.09 -12.45
CA GLY A 414 25.84 -19.74 -13.59
C GLY A 414 24.67 -19.00 -14.26
N VAL A 415 24.30 -19.54 -15.42
CA VAL A 415 23.23 -19.07 -16.33
C VAL A 415 21.89 -19.79 -16.11
N ALA A 416 21.78 -20.57 -15.04
CA ALA A 416 20.62 -21.39 -14.73
C ALA A 416 20.38 -21.47 -13.23
N MET A 417 19.11 -21.57 -12.83
CA MET A 417 18.67 -21.71 -11.45
C MET A 417 17.98 -23.06 -11.26
N ASN A 418 18.50 -23.87 -10.34
CA ASN A 418 17.97 -25.21 -10.09
C ASN A 418 18.02 -25.65 -8.61
N GLN A 419 18.37 -24.74 -7.70
CA GLN A 419 18.36 -25.02 -6.25
C GLN A 419 17.70 -23.89 -5.48
N PRO A 420 17.02 -24.20 -4.36
CA PRO A 420 16.42 -23.20 -3.48
C PRO A 420 17.49 -22.46 -2.67
N ILE A 421 17.18 -21.21 -2.30
CA ILE A 421 17.99 -20.44 -1.36
C ILE A 421 17.46 -20.74 0.04
N MET A 422 18.18 -21.59 0.77
CA MET A 422 17.77 -22.04 2.11
C MET A 422 18.33 -21.16 3.24
N THR A 423 19.30 -20.28 2.96
CA THR A 423 19.92 -19.43 3.98
C THR A 423 19.08 -18.18 4.20
N TRP A 424 18.50 -18.01 5.41
CA TRP A 424 17.54 -16.93 5.68
C TRP A 424 18.13 -15.53 5.54
N SER A 425 19.36 -15.33 6.04
CA SER A 425 20.04 -14.03 5.90
C SER A 425 20.24 -13.64 4.45
N LYS A 426 20.48 -14.60 3.55
CA LYS A 426 20.65 -14.34 2.12
C LYS A 426 19.34 -14.01 1.40
N VAL A 427 18.22 -14.63 1.80
CA VAL A 427 16.90 -14.22 1.30
C VAL A 427 16.58 -12.79 1.71
N LYS A 428 16.79 -12.42 2.99
CA LYS A 428 16.59 -11.05 3.47
C LYS A 428 17.46 -10.03 2.74
N GLU A 429 18.74 -10.35 2.57
CA GLU A 429 19.70 -9.52 1.82
C GLU A 429 19.20 -9.30 0.38
N LEU A 430 18.85 -10.38 -0.33
CA LEU A 430 18.36 -10.31 -1.70
C LEU A 430 17.10 -9.45 -1.86
N LEU A 431 16.11 -9.63 -0.99
CA LEU A 431 14.87 -8.84 -1.03
C LEU A 431 15.14 -7.37 -0.68
N GLY A 432 16.01 -7.10 0.29
CA GLY A 432 16.41 -5.76 0.70
C GLY A 432 17.21 -5.02 -0.36
N ASP A 433 18.16 -5.70 -1.01
CA ASP A 433 18.93 -5.17 -2.13
C ASP A 433 18.00 -4.80 -3.28
N PHE A 434 17.05 -5.68 -3.62
CA PHE A 434 16.07 -5.39 -4.67
C PHE A 434 15.17 -4.19 -4.32
N ALA A 435 14.72 -4.08 -3.07
CA ALA A 435 13.90 -2.94 -2.64
C ALA A 435 14.63 -1.59 -2.74
N ASN A 436 15.96 -1.60 -2.61
CA ASN A 436 16.82 -0.43 -2.74
C ASN A 436 17.44 -0.28 -4.14
N ARG A 437 17.05 -1.12 -5.10
CA ARG A 437 17.56 -1.10 -6.47
C ARG A 437 17.27 0.26 -7.12
N THR A 438 18.34 0.88 -7.61
CA THR A 438 18.32 2.19 -8.29
C THR A 438 18.35 2.08 -9.81
N ASP A 439 18.55 0.88 -10.33
CA ASP A 439 18.94 0.64 -11.72
C ASP A 439 17.73 0.47 -12.66
N ASP A 440 18.01 0.68 -13.96
CA ASP A 440 17.09 1.21 -14.98
C ASP A 440 16.27 0.13 -15.72
N ASP A 441 16.59 -1.16 -15.56
CA ASP A 441 15.87 -2.24 -16.24
C ASP A 441 14.46 -2.41 -15.67
N TYR A 442 13.47 -2.53 -16.56
CA TYR A 442 12.06 -2.59 -16.17
C TYR A 442 11.26 -3.46 -17.12
N LEU A 443 10.35 -4.27 -16.54
CA LEU A 443 9.42 -5.08 -17.30
C LEU A 443 8.02 -4.93 -16.71
N SER A 444 7.06 -4.53 -17.52
CA SER A 444 5.64 -4.68 -17.23
C SER A 444 5.03 -5.71 -18.18
N LEU A 445 4.36 -6.72 -17.62
CA LEU A 445 3.59 -7.71 -18.35
C LEU A 445 2.15 -7.67 -17.85
N LYS A 446 1.26 -7.12 -18.67
CA LYS A 446 -0.15 -6.98 -18.33
C LYS A 446 -1.01 -7.76 -19.32
N THR A 447 -2.05 -8.46 -18.86
CA THR A 447 -3.07 -9.07 -19.72
C THR A 447 -4.46 -8.54 -19.39
N ILE A 448 -5.27 -8.29 -20.42
CA ILE A 448 -6.66 -7.86 -20.33
C ILE A 448 -7.55 -8.98 -20.89
N GLY A 449 -8.36 -9.58 -20.02
CA GLY A 449 -9.28 -10.67 -20.34
C GLY A 449 -8.62 -12.06 -20.44
N GLY A 450 -7.32 -12.17 -20.15
CA GLY A 450 -6.59 -13.44 -20.07
C GLY A 450 -5.91 -13.64 -18.71
N ASP A 451 -5.16 -14.73 -18.60
CA ASP A 451 -4.45 -15.13 -17.37
C ASP A 451 -2.92 -15.05 -17.53
N ILE A 452 -2.21 -14.94 -16.41
CA ILE A 452 -0.76 -15.14 -16.34
C ILE A 452 -0.47 -16.54 -15.81
N ASN A 453 0.21 -17.35 -16.62
CA ASN A 453 0.56 -18.72 -16.31
C ASN A 453 2.08 -18.87 -16.13
N VAL A 454 2.52 -19.14 -14.91
CA VAL A 454 3.93 -19.41 -14.61
C VAL A 454 4.15 -20.92 -14.61
N THR A 455 4.85 -21.41 -15.62
CA THR A 455 5.18 -22.83 -15.75
C THR A 455 6.35 -23.20 -14.84
N TYR A 456 6.55 -24.49 -14.59
CA TYR A 456 7.73 -25.02 -13.89
C TYR A 456 8.35 -26.22 -14.65
N LEU A 457 7.67 -26.72 -15.68
CA LEU A 457 8.13 -27.75 -16.60
C LEU A 457 8.06 -27.20 -18.02
N ILE A 458 9.04 -27.54 -18.85
CA ILE A 458 8.95 -27.27 -20.28
C ILE A 458 9.20 -28.58 -21.04
N GLY A 459 8.16 -29.04 -21.75
CA GLY A 459 8.24 -30.16 -22.69
C GLY A 459 8.31 -31.55 -22.04
N ASN A 460 8.05 -32.59 -22.84
CA ASN A 460 7.95 -34.00 -22.42
C ASN A 460 9.29 -34.65 -21.95
N ASN A 461 10.38 -33.89 -21.77
CA ASN A 461 11.73 -34.40 -21.45
C ASN A 461 12.30 -33.94 -20.09
N GLY A 462 11.49 -33.44 -19.16
CA GLY A 462 11.75 -33.64 -17.73
C GLY A 462 12.88 -32.85 -17.05
N LYS A 463 13.22 -31.63 -17.50
CA LYS A 463 14.02 -30.70 -16.67
C LYS A 463 13.08 -29.82 -15.85
N ALA A 464 12.83 -30.21 -14.60
CA ALA A 464 12.07 -29.42 -13.64
C ALA A 464 13.00 -28.49 -12.86
N THR A 465 12.55 -27.28 -12.52
CA THR A 465 13.30 -26.27 -11.74
C THR A 465 13.58 -26.65 -10.28
N HIS A 466 13.48 -27.93 -9.93
CA HIS A 466 13.44 -28.43 -8.54
C HIS A 466 12.39 -27.72 -7.66
N GLY A 467 11.37 -27.10 -8.27
CA GLY A 467 10.33 -26.35 -7.56
C GLY A 467 10.69 -24.88 -7.31
N VAL A 468 11.80 -24.37 -7.86
CA VAL A 468 12.19 -22.97 -7.69
C VAL A 468 11.81 -22.16 -8.92
N ARG A 469 11.27 -20.95 -8.74
CA ARG A 469 11.01 -20.03 -9.84
C ARG A 469 11.29 -18.60 -9.42
N THR A 470 11.80 -17.83 -10.37
CA THR A 470 12.03 -16.40 -10.21
C THR A 470 11.37 -15.67 -11.35
N VAL A 471 10.59 -14.66 -11.02
CA VAL A 471 9.95 -13.79 -12.01
C VAL A 471 10.23 -12.34 -11.64
N SER A 472 10.89 -11.63 -12.54
CA SER A 472 11.06 -10.17 -12.45
C SER A 472 10.03 -9.48 -13.34
N GLY A 473 9.43 -8.42 -12.81
CA GLY A 473 8.47 -7.59 -13.54
C GLY A 473 7.26 -7.17 -12.71
N ASP A 474 6.55 -6.17 -13.23
CA ASP A 474 5.23 -5.78 -12.77
C ASP A 474 4.19 -6.55 -13.59
N LEU A 475 3.61 -7.56 -12.95
CA LEU A 475 2.74 -8.55 -13.56
C LEU A 475 1.29 -8.21 -13.21
N ALA A 476 0.43 -8.00 -14.21
CA ALA A 476 -0.99 -7.75 -13.97
C ALA A 476 -1.90 -8.61 -14.85
N ALA A 477 -2.88 -9.28 -14.24
CA ALA A 477 -3.94 -9.98 -14.94
C ALA A 477 -5.28 -9.30 -14.60
N PHE A 478 -5.89 -8.66 -15.60
CA PHE A 478 -7.16 -7.97 -15.45
C PHE A 478 -8.32 -8.80 -16.01
N PRO A 479 -9.36 -9.08 -15.22
CA PRO A 479 -10.57 -9.70 -15.74
C PRO A 479 -11.24 -8.73 -16.73
N SER A 480 -11.77 -9.26 -17.84
CA SER A 480 -12.52 -8.47 -18.80
C SER A 480 -13.65 -9.30 -19.41
N GLY A 481 -14.87 -8.76 -19.43
CA GLY A 481 -16.04 -9.45 -19.94
C GLY A 481 -16.39 -10.75 -19.20
N GLY A 482 -15.96 -10.90 -17.94
CA GLY A 482 -16.15 -12.11 -17.12
C GLY A 482 -15.16 -13.25 -17.40
N SER A 483 -14.06 -12.97 -18.10
CA SER A 483 -12.98 -13.92 -18.40
C SER A 483 -11.63 -13.40 -17.93
N GLY A 484 -10.72 -14.31 -17.59
CA GLY A 484 -9.34 -14.02 -17.21
C GLY A 484 -9.19 -13.37 -15.83
N GLY A 485 -8.03 -12.78 -15.58
CA GLY A 485 -7.69 -12.13 -14.32
C GLY A 485 -6.94 -13.00 -13.32
N GLY A 486 -6.57 -14.22 -13.70
CA GLY A 486 -5.87 -15.16 -12.84
C GLY A 486 -4.35 -15.14 -12.98
N PHE A 487 -3.67 -15.57 -11.92
CA PHE A 487 -2.23 -15.84 -11.88
C PHE A 487 -1.99 -17.28 -11.40
N TYR A 488 -1.62 -18.19 -12.30
CA TYR A 488 -1.68 -19.63 -12.05
C TYR A 488 -0.35 -20.37 -12.27
N PHE A 489 -0.27 -21.56 -11.67
CA PHE A 489 0.89 -22.45 -11.72
C PHE A 489 0.50 -23.84 -12.24
N PRO A 490 0.13 -23.97 -13.52
CA PRO A 490 -0.61 -25.13 -14.04
C PRO A 490 0.11 -26.48 -13.90
N GLU A 491 1.44 -26.49 -13.87
CA GLU A 491 2.27 -27.71 -13.90
C GLU A 491 2.91 -28.06 -12.55
N LEU A 492 2.67 -27.25 -11.53
CA LEU A 492 3.40 -27.36 -10.27
C LEU A 492 3.11 -28.70 -9.55
N ASN A 493 1.88 -29.21 -9.68
CA ASN A 493 1.48 -30.50 -9.12
C ASN A 493 2.28 -31.66 -9.75
N ASP A 494 2.52 -31.61 -11.06
CA ASP A 494 3.29 -32.63 -11.77
C ASP A 494 4.77 -32.59 -11.39
N VAL A 495 5.32 -31.38 -11.18
CA VAL A 495 6.68 -31.20 -10.65
C VAL A 495 6.80 -31.90 -9.31
N VAL A 496 5.95 -31.58 -8.34
CA VAL A 496 6.05 -32.16 -6.99
C VAL A 496 5.85 -33.68 -6.99
N GLY A 497 4.92 -34.19 -7.80
CA GLY A 497 4.67 -35.64 -7.94
C GLY A 497 5.90 -36.44 -8.39
N VAL A 498 6.67 -35.93 -9.36
CA VAL A 498 7.93 -36.56 -9.82
C VAL A 498 9.00 -36.57 -8.71
N ASN A 499 8.94 -35.58 -7.83
CA ASN A 499 10.01 -35.19 -6.94
C ASN A 499 9.95 -35.82 -5.55
N ASN A 500 8.75 -36.25 -5.14
CA ASN A 500 8.51 -37.03 -3.94
C ASN A 500 9.28 -38.36 -3.89
N SER A 501 9.72 -38.89 -5.05
CA SER A 501 10.51 -40.12 -5.14
C SER A 501 11.99 -39.95 -4.72
N THR A 502 12.52 -38.72 -4.67
CA THR A 502 13.96 -38.45 -4.44
C THR A 502 14.29 -37.83 -3.07
N GLY A 503 13.31 -37.61 -2.20
CA GLY A 503 13.51 -37.01 -0.87
C GLY A 503 13.73 -35.48 -0.90
N HIS A 504 12.67 -34.75 -0.52
CA HIS A 504 12.50 -33.28 -0.38
C HIS A 504 12.39 -32.47 -1.67
N ARG A 505 11.33 -31.65 -1.84
CA ARG A 505 11.26 -30.46 -2.75
C ARG A 505 10.22 -29.42 -2.27
N ALA A 506 10.69 -28.46 -1.48
CA ALA A 506 9.96 -27.24 -1.17
C ALA A 506 9.91 -26.33 -2.40
N GLY A 507 8.71 -25.91 -2.83
CA GLY A 507 8.58 -24.95 -3.93
C GLY A 507 8.92 -23.54 -3.47
N GLN A 508 9.91 -22.88 -4.08
CA GLN A 508 10.23 -21.47 -3.79
C GLN A 508 9.84 -20.60 -4.98
N LEU A 509 9.02 -19.59 -4.74
CA LEU A 509 8.68 -18.57 -5.72
C LEU A 509 9.24 -17.22 -5.27
N PHE A 510 10.14 -16.66 -6.08
CA PHE A 510 10.64 -15.31 -5.94
C PHE A 510 9.98 -14.41 -6.98
N VAL A 511 9.40 -13.30 -6.53
CA VAL A 511 8.93 -12.22 -7.41
C VAL A 511 9.64 -10.92 -7.08
N PHE A 512 10.35 -10.40 -8.07
CA PHE A 512 11.08 -9.13 -8.00
C PHE A 512 10.34 -8.10 -8.84
N GLY A 513 9.41 -7.39 -8.20
CA GLY A 513 8.44 -6.50 -8.83
C GLY A 513 7.11 -6.53 -8.10
N SER A 514 6.01 -6.59 -8.84
CA SER A 514 4.65 -6.59 -8.29
C SER A 514 3.76 -7.62 -8.98
N ILE A 515 2.74 -8.10 -8.24
CA ILE A 515 1.70 -8.97 -8.79
C ILE A 515 0.33 -8.36 -8.54
N THR A 516 -0.44 -8.12 -9.59
CA THR A 516 -1.84 -7.72 -9.53
C THR A 516 -2.68 -8.76 -10.24
N ALA A 517 -3.52 -9.50 -9.51
CA ALA A 517 -4.36 -10.54 -10.11
C ALA A 517 -5.65 -10.69 -9.32
N ARG A 518 -6.79 -10.85 -10.01
CA ARG A 518 -8.06 -11.11 -9.33
C ARG A 518 -7.96 -12.41 -8.54
N ASP A 519 -7.47 -13.48 -9.18
CA ASP A 519 -7.36 -14.79 -8.57
C ASP A 519 -5.89 -15.22 -8.54
N PHE A 520 -5.34 -15.48 -7.36
CA PHE A 520 -3.96 -15.96 -7.22
C PHE A 520 -3.92 -17.46 -6.92
N GLY A 521 -3.57 -18.25 -7.93
CA GLY A 521 -3.40 -19.70 -7.82
C GLY A 521 -4.69 -20.46 -7.51
N THR A 522 -4.54 -21.75 -7.22
CA THR A 522 -5.57 -22.60 -6.62
C THR A 522 -4.98 -23.29 -5.40
N GLU A 523 -5.81 -23.73 -4.45
CA GLU A 523 -5.35 -24.44 -3.23
C GLU A 523 -4.31 -25.53 -3.55
N SER A 524 -4.60 -26.39 -4.53
CA SER A 524 -3.70 -27.50 -4.92
C SER A 524 -2.35 -27.05 -5.45
N GLN A 525 -2.30 -25.90 -6.13
CA GLN A 525 -1.07 -25.33 -6.66
C GLN A 525 -0.29 -24.64 -5.54
N LEU A 526 -0.96 -23.82 -4.74
CA LEU A 526 -0.31 -22.97 -3.74
C LEU A 526 0.22 -23.77 -2.55
N SER A 527 -0.40 -24.91 -2.22
CA SER A 527 0.12 -25.85 -1.21
C SER A 527 1.47 -26.46 -1.60
N ASN A 528 1.83 -26.41 -2.89
CA ASN A 528 3.11 -26.89 -3.42
C ASN A 528 4.16 -25.76 -3.53
N ILE A 529 3.83 -24.54 -3.12
CA ILE A 529 4.76 -23.41 -2.97
C ILE A 529 5.00 -23.19 -1.47
N ASP A 530 5.99 -23.89 -0.94
CA ASP A 530 6.41 -23.80 0.46
C ASP A 530 6.82 -22.38 0.84
N ASN A 531 7.56 -21.69 -0.04
CA ASN A 531 7.99 -20.32 0.22
C ASN A 531 7.60 -19.37 -0.90
N PHE A 532 6.94 -18.28 -0.53
CA PHE A 532 6.59 -17.19 -1.44
C PHE A 532 7.24 -15.89 -0.98
N PHE A 533 8.15 -15.39 -1.79
CA PHE A 533 8.93 -14.19 -1.51
C PHE A 533 8.66 -13.15 -2.59
N VAL A 534 8.22 -11.97 -2.17
CA VAL A 534 7.96 -10.84 -3.06
C VAL A 534 8.70 -9.62 -2.55
N SER A 535 9.32 -8.86 -3.44
CA SER A 535 9.90 -7.56 -3.14
C SER A 535 9.58 -6.60 -4.26
N SER A 536 9.03 -5.43 -3.94
CA SER A 536 8.82 -4.35 -4.91
C SER A 536 9.90 -3.27 -4.76
N PRO A 537 10.36 -2.65 -5.86
CA PRO A 537 11.35 -1.59 -5.77
C PRO A 537 10.72 -0.33 -5.16
N ARG A 538 11.49 0.42 -4.37
CA ARG A 538 11.08 1.73 -3.85
C ARG A 538 11.17 2.86 -4.89
N SER A 539 11.55 2.53 -6.13
CA SER A 539 11.77 3.49 -7.24
C SER A 539 10.45 3.92 -7.92
N THR A 540 10.45 5.15 -8.43
CA THR A 540 9.29 5.92 -8.94
C THR A 540 9.06 5.83 -10.44
N MET A 541 9.72 4.92 -11.15
CA MET A 541 9.72 4.93 -12.63
C MET A 541 8.38 4.59 -13.29
N VAL A 542 7.35 4.10 -12.56
CA VAL A 542 6.01 3.90 -13.13
C VAL A 542 4.90 4.22 -12.12
N GLU A 543 4.22 5.34 -12.36
CA GLU A 543 2.88 5.68 -11.86
C GLU A 543 1.87 4.73 -12.52
N ASP A 544 1.22 3.85 -11.75
CA ASP A 544 0.02 3.11 -12.23
C ASP A 544 -0.70 2.31 -11.14
N THR A 545 -0.13 2.22 -9.94
CA THR A 545 -0.81 1.64 -8.76
C THR A 545 -0.35 2.40 -7.51
N ASP A 546 -0.69 3.68 -7.46
CA ASP A 546 -0.45 4.50 -6.27
C ASP A 546 -1.37 4.01 -5.14
N MET A 547 -0.84 3.14 -4.28
CA MET A 547 -1.40 3.01 -2.94
C MET A 547 -1.15 4.33 -2.21
N LYS A 548 -2.20 5.15 -2.17
CA LYS A 548 -2.21 6.36 -1.35
C LYS A 548 -2.58 6.00 0.08
N ARG A 549 -1.86 6.54 1.06
CA ARG A 549 -2.24 6.50 2.48
C ARG A 549 -2.87 7.82 2.87
N LEU A 550 -3.87 7.79 3.74
CA LEU A 550 -4.42 9.02 4.31
C LEU A 550 -3.52 9.52 5.44
N VAL A 551 -3.14 10.80 5.40
CA VAL A 551 -2.30 11.43 6.43
C VAL A 551 -2.98 12.71 6.93
N LEU A 552 -3.08 12.86 8.25
CA LEU A 552 -3.47 14.12 8.90
C LEU A 552 -2.28 15.07 8.90
N ILE A 553 -2.34 16.13 8.09
CA ILE A 553 -1.24 17.08 7.88
C ILE A 553 -1.33 18.33 8.75
N GLY A 554 -2.47 18.59 9.38
CA GLY A 554 -2.62 19.73 10.29
C GLY A 554 -3.85 19.64 11.17
N LEU A 555 -3.74 20.19 12.38
CA LEU A 555 -4.82 20.23 13.36
C LEU A 555 -4.84 21.60 14.08
N ARG A 556 -6.02 22.21 14.19
CA ARG A 556 -6.28 23.48 14.88
C ARG A 556 -7.50 23.37 15.77
N ALA A 557 -7.45 23.97 16.94
CA ALA A 557 -8.53 23.97 17.93
C ALA A 557 -8.77 25.38 18.46
N TRP A 558 -10.02 25.75 18.73
CA TRP A 558 -10.40 27.13 19.07
C TRP A 558 -11.22 27.28 20.35
#